data_AF-A0AAV4XJP2-F1
#
_entry.id   AF-A0AAV4XJP2-F1
#
_cell.length_a   1.000
_cell.length_b   1.000
_cell.length_c   1.000
_cell.angle_alpha   90.00
_cell.angle_beta   90.00
_cell.angle_gamma   90.00
#
_symmetry.space_group_name_H-M   'P 1'
#
loop_
_entity.id
_entity.type
_entity.pdbx_description
1 polymer ?
#
loop_
_entity_poly.entity_id
_entity_poly.type
_entity_poly.pdbx_seq_one_letter_code
_entity_poly.pdbx_strand_id
1 'polypeptide(L)' 'MCIPESRVCDGVQHCFDGTDEIGCGVDESREIATKWLKNKWSYSSGWQENSHRGIIAWYLATERNESTDVEEKLD' A
#
# COMPACT_ATOMS: atom_id res chain seq x y z
N MET A 1 -19.20 5.97 -17.64
CA MET A 1 -17.75 6.16 -17.83
C MET A 1 -17.15 4.77 -17.95
N CYS A 2 -16.28 4.54 -18.93
CA CYS A 2 -15.69 3.22 -19.17
C CYS A 2 -14.18 3.31 -18.97
N ILE A 3 -13.65 2.51 -18.05
CA ILE A 3 -12.21 2.37 -17.82
C ILE A 3 -11.81 0.90 -18.03
N PRO A 4 -10.54 0.61 -18.36
CA PRO A 4 -10.04 -0.76 -18.39
C PRO A 4 -10.18 -1.44 -17.03
N GLU A 5 -10.44 -2.74 -17.00
CA GLU A 5 -10.48 -3.54 -15.75
C GLU A 5 -9.17 -3.43 -14.96
N SER A 6 -8.04 -3.25 -15.66
CA SER A 6 -6.73 -3.04 -15.03
C SER A 6 -6.59 -1.73 -14.25
N ARG A 7 -7.60 -0.84 -14.33
CA ARG A 7 -7.68 0.44 -13.63
C ARG A 7 -8.76 0.45 -12.54
N VAL A 8 -9.40 -0.70 -12.30
CA VAL A 8 -10.28 -0.88 -11.13
C VAL A 8 -9.40 -1.41 -10.02
N CYS A 9 -9.47 -0.79 -8.84
CA CYS A 9 -8.64 -1.13 -7.70
C CYS A 9 -7.16 -1.11 -8.09
N ASP A 10 -6.68 -0.01 -8.66
CA ASP A 10 -5.26 0.20 -8.92
C ASP A 10 -4.61 1.23 -7.98
N GLY A 11 -5.39 1.76 -7.04
CA GLY A 11 -5.00 2.75 -6.05
C GLY A 11 -4.97 4.17 -6.59
N VAL A 12 -5.45 4.40 -7.82
CA VAL A 12 -5.54 5.71 -8.46
C VAL A 12 -6.98 5.97 -8.86
N GLN A 13 -7.51 7.12 -8.47
CA GLN A 13 -8.84 7.53 -8.89
C GLN A 13 -8.84 7.89 -10.38
N HIS A 14 -9.47 7.06 -11.21
CA HIS A 14 -9.76 7.31 -12.63
C HIS A 14 -11.21 7.74 -12.85
N CYS A 15 -12.15 7.30 -12.01
CA CYS A 15 -13.53 7.77 -12.08
C CYS A 15 -13.70 9.10 -11.33
N PHE A 16 -14.51 10.01 -11.86
CA PHE A 16 -14.86 11.29 -11.24
C PHE A 16 -15.40 11.15 -9.80
N ASP A 17 -16.21 10.12 -9.57
CA ASP A 17 -16.79 9.76 -8.28
C ASP A 17 -15.95 8.74 -7.49
N GLY A 18 -14.80 8.30 -8.03
CA GLY A 18 -13.86 7.38 -7.37
C GLY A 18 -14.38 5.97 -7.15
N THR A 19 -15.48 5.59 -7.81
CA THR A 19 -16.11 4.27 -7.64
C THR A 19 -15.22 3.11 -8.11
N ASP A 20 -14.22 3.39 -8.92
CA ASP A 20 -13.19 2.43 -9.34
C ASP A 20 -12.28 1.97 -8.20
N GLU A 21 -12.23 2.73 -7.09
CA GLU A 21 -11.40 2.41 -5.92
C GLU A 21 -12.24 2.09 -4.67
N ILE A 22 -13.55 1.88 -4.83
CA ILE A 22 -14.49 1.57 -3.74
C ILE A 22 -14.90 0.09 -3.82
N GLY A 23 -14.90 -0.58 -2.67
CA GLY A 23 -15.32 -1.99 -2.57
C GLY A 23 -14.23 -3.00 -2.94
N CYS A 24 -12.99 -2.55 -3.14
CA CYS A 24 -11.82 -3.41 -3.30
C CYS A 24 -11.60 -4.26 -2.05
N GLY A 25 -11.18 -5.52 -2.23
CA GLY A 25 -10.87 -6.40 -1.11
C GLY A 25 -9.69 -5.88 -0.29
N VAL A 26 -9.66 -6.17 1.02
CA VAL A 26 -8.53 -5.79 1.89
C VAL A 26 -7.20 -6.33 1.34
N ASP A 27 -7.21 -7.53 0.77
CA ASP A 27 -6.02 -8.14 0.18
C ASP A 27 -5.58 -7.43 -1.12
N GLU A 28 -6.52 -6.99 -1.96
CA GLU A 28 -6.24 -6.20 -3.15
C GLU A 28 -5.62 -4.85 -2.76
N SER A 29 -6.23 -4.13 -1.82
CA SER A 29 -5.71 -2.85 -1.31
C SER A 29 -4.28 -2.99 -0.74
N ARG A 30 -3.98 -4.11 -0.07
CA ARG A 30 -2.63 -4.41 0.46
C ARG A 30 -1.63 -4.66 -0.65
N GLU A 31 -2.01 -5.43 -1.67
CA GLU A 31 -1.13 -5.72 -2.80
C GLU A 31 -0.81 -4.45 -3.60
N ILE A 32 -1.83 -3.64 -3.88
CA ILE A 32 -1.71 -2.35 -4.58
C ILE A 32 -0.77 -1.41 -3.81
N ALA A 33 -0.99 -1.26 -2.50
CA ALA A 33 -0.14 -0.43 -1.64
C ALA A 33 1.32 -0.92 -1.64
N THR A 34 1.52 -2.24 -1.62
CA THR A 34 2.86 -2.85 -1.66
C THR A 34 3.56 -2.61 -3.01
N LYS A 35 2.82 -2.71 -4.13
CA LYS A 35 3.33 -2.40 -5.48
C LYS A 35 3.71 -0.93 -5.60
N TRP A 36 2.85 -0.03 -5.12
CA TRP A 36 3.12 1.41 -5.12
C TRP A 36 4.39 1.75 -4.32
N LEU A 37 4.52 1.20 -3.10
CA LEU A 37 5.72 1.39 -2.27
C LEU A 37 6.98 0.92 -3.01
N LYS A 38 6.99 -0.29 -3.58
CA LYS A 38 8.17 -0.81 -4.30
C LYS A 38 8.64 0.12 -5.42
N ASN A 39 7.72 0.78 -6.12
CA ASN A 39 8.03 1.72 -7.21
C ASN A 39 8.53 3.09 -6.71
N LYS A 40 8.43 3.38 -5.41
CA LYS A 40 8.93 4.60 -4.78
C LYS A 40 10.34 4.46 -4.21
N TRP A 41 10.92 3.26 -4.28
CA TRP A 41 12.30 3.02 -3.92
C TRP A 41 13.21 3.10 -5.16
N SER A 42 14.34 3.80 -5.04
CA SER A 42 15.41 3.75 -6.03
C SER A 42 16.78 3.55 -5.37
N TYR A 43 17.73 2.96 -6.09
CA TYR A 43 19.09 2.78 -5.61
C TYR A 43 19.83 4.11 -5.37
N SER A 44 19.57 5.10 -6.22
CA SER A 44 20.25 6.40 -6.18
C SER A 44 19.71 7.34 -5.10
N SER A 45 18.45 7.14 -4.68
CA SER A 45 17.72 8.13 -3.89
C SER A 45 16.99 7.50 -2.70
N GLY A 46 17.07 6.18 -2.51
CA GLY A 46 16.36 5.46 -1.46
C GLY A 46 14.85 5.59 -1.57
N TRP A 47 14.17 5.52 -0.43
CA TRP A 47 12.71 5.71 -0.33
C TRP A 47 12.35 7.19 -0.42
N GLN A 48 11.56 7.57 -1.43
CA GLN A 48 11.12 8.94 -1.64
C GLN A 48 9.68 9.10 -1.09
N GLU A 49 9.43 10.13 -0.27
CA GLU A 49 8.11 10.55 0.29
C GLU A 49 7.44 9.58 1.29
N ASN A 50 7.51 9.87 2.60
CA ASN A 50 6.76 9.23 3.73
C ASN A 50 6.62 7.70 3.69
N SER A 51 7.42 7.01 2.88
CA SER A 51 7.32 5.59 2.59
C SER A 51 7.68 4.76 3.82
N HIS A 52 8.47 5.31 4.75
CA HIS A 52 8.68 4.69 6.07
C HIS A 52 7.35 4.54 6.83
N ARG A 53 6.45 5.53 6.78
CA ARG A 53 5.13 5.42 7.42
C ARG A 53 4.25 4.41 6.71
N GLY A 54 4.35 4.31 5.39
CA GLY A 54 3.64 3.29 4.59
C GLY A 54 4.13 1.87 4.87
N ILE A 55 5.44 1.66 4.98
CA ILE A 55 6.05 0.37 5.34
C ILE A 55 5.72 0.00 6.78
N ILE A 56 5.83 0.94 7.73
CA ILE A 56 5.48 0.72 9.14
C ILE A 56 3.98 0.40 9.25
N ALA A 57 3.10 1.16 8.60
CA ALA A 57 1.67 0.88 8.60
C ALA A 57 1.33 -0.48 7.96
N TRP A 58 2.01 -0.87 6.88
CA TRP A 58 1.87 -2.20 6.26
C TRP A 58 2.32 -3.31 7.21
N TYR A 59 3.49 -3.17 7.84
CA TYR A 59 4.04 -4.12 8.81
C TYR A 59 3.12 -4.27 10.04
N LEU A 60 2.67 -3.16 10.61
CA LEU A 60 1.69 -3.14 11.71
C LEU A 60 0.32 -3.72 11.31
N ALA A 61 -0.07 -3.61 10.03
CA ALA A 61 -1.29 -4.21 9.52
C ALA A 61 -1.15 -5.69 9.15
N THR A 62 0.08 -6.21 8.97
CA THR A 62 0.37 -7.64 8.78
C THR A 62 0.34 -8.44 10.09
N GLU A 63 0.59 -7.80 11.23
CA GLU A 63 0.59 -8.44 12.56
C GLU A 63 -0.83 -8.50 13.16
N ARG A 64 -1.74 -9.23 12.51
CA ARG A 64 -3.00 -9.71 13.13
C ARG A 64 -3.02 -11.21 13.38
N ASN A 65 -1.85 -11.80 13.56
CA ASN A 65 -1.73 -13.00 14.37
C ASN A 65 -0.32 -13.07 14.98
N GLU A 66 -0.30 -13.30 16.29
CA GLU A 66 0.88 -13.47 17.15
C GLU A 66 1.51 -12.16 17.68
N SER A 67 1.24 -11.93 18.96
CA SER A 67 1.86 -10.94 19.83
C SER A 67 3.37 -11.16 19.84
N THR A 68 4.14 -10.27 19.22
CA THR A 68 5.59 -10.20 19.43
C THR A 68 6.00 -8.77 19.75
N ASP A 69 6.61 -8.62 20.93
CA ASP A 69 7.11 -7.38 21.52
C ASP A 69 7.96 -6.56 20.53
N VAL A 70 7.52 -5.32 20.31
CA VAL A 70 8.08 -4.37 19.32
C VAL A 70 9.36 -3.69 19.84
N GLU A 71 9.76 -3.92 21.09
CA GLU A 71 10.86 -3.17 21.71
C GLU A 71 12.29 -3.67 21.38
N GLU A 72 12.48 -4.84 20.77
CA GLU A 72 13.84 -5.41 20.59
C GLU A 72 14.52 -5.10 19.24
N LYS A 73 13.89 -4.36 18.32
CA LYS A 73 14.43 -4.20 16.94
C LYS A 73 14.84 -2.78 16.54
N LEU A 74 15.19 -1.97 17.54
CA LEU A 74 15.68 -0.59 17.37
C LEU A 74 17.13 -0.38 17.85
N ASP A 75 17.94 -1.44 17.94
CA ASP A 75 19.42 -1.34 18.02
C ASP A 75 20.09 -1.79 16.71
#